data_AF-A0A087WS51-F1
#
_entry.id   AF-A0A087WS51-F1
#
_cell.length_a   1.000
_cell.length_b   1.000
_cell.length_c   1.000
_cell.angle_alpha   90.00
_cell.angle_beta   90.00
_cell.angle_gamma   90.00
#
_symmetry.space_group_name_H-M   'P 1'
#
loop_
_entity.id
_entity.type
_entity.pdbx_description
1 polymer ?
#
loop_
_entity_poly.entity_id
_entity_poly.type
_entity_poly.pdbx_seq_one_letter_code
_entity_poly.pdbx_strand_id
1 'polypeptide(L)'
;MRAAAISMPRLNKMPGMFFSASPKDSKEHSHSLLDDKKQKKRPKTLLSAEEVMQWSQSLEKLLANQTGQNVFGRFLKSEFSEENIEFWLACEDYKKTETDLLHNKAENIYKAFVHSDAVKQINIDFHTR
;
A
#
# COMPACT_ATOMS: atom_id res chain seq x y z
N MET A 1 -33.23 -1.46 8.62
CA MET A 1 -33.33 -0.22 7.81
C MET A 1 -32.59 0.90 8.52
N ARG A 2 -31.42 1.32 8.02
CA ARG A 2 -30.81 2.61 8.34
C ARG A 2 -30.09 3.11 7.10
N ALA A 3 -30.62 4.18 6.52
CA ALA A 3 -29.99 4.94 5.46
C ALA A 3 -29.01 5.94 6.09
N ALA A 4 -27.82 6.10 5.50
CA ALA A 4 -26.90 7.18 5.81
C ALA A 4 -26.53 7.87 4.50
N ALA A 5 -26.92 9.15 4.40
CA ALA A 5 -26.60 10.01 3.28
C ALA A 5 -25.11 10.41 3.35
N ILE A 6 -24.38 10.18 2.27
CA ILE A 6 -22.99 10.64 2.13
C ILE A 6 -23.03 12.07 1.58
N SER A 7 -22.79 13.04 2.45
CA SER A 7 -22.51 14.43 2.06
C SER A 7 -21.02 14.55 1.71
N MET A 8 -20.72 14.78 0.44
CA MET A 8 -19.37 15.06 -0.06
C MET A 8 -19.09 16.57 -0.02
N PRO A 9 -17.96 17.05 0.52
CA PRO A 9 -17.55 18.44 0.34
C PRO A 9 -16.96 18.65 -1.05
N ARG A 10 -17.43 19.68 -1.76
CA ARG A 10 -16.87 20.13 -3.05
C ARG A 10 -15.52 20.83 -2.84
N LEU A 11 -14.50 20.41 -3.57
CA LEU A 11 -13.19 21.04 -3.59
C LEU A 11 -13.14 22.12 -4.68
N ASN A 12 -13.29 23.39 -4.31
CA ASN A 12 -13.00 24.51 -5.20
C ASN A 12 -12.63 25.78 -4.39
N LYS A 13 -11.32 26.06 -4.27
CA LYS A 13 -10.70 27.40 -4.26
C LYS A 13 -9.23 27.31 -3.84
N MET A 14 -8.32 27.83 -4.67
CA MET A 14 -7.37 28.91 -4.35
C MET A 14 -6.56 29.30 -5.63
N PRO A 15 -6.46 30.59 -6.00
CA PRO A 15 -5.86 31.03 -7.26
C PRO A 15 -4.46 31.67 -7.12
N GLY A 16 -3.70 31.65 -8.22
CA GLY A 16 -2.82 32.74 -8.64
C GLY A 16 -1.36 32.67 -8.20
N MET A 17 -0.45 32.63 -9.18
CA MET A 17 0.59 33.65 -9.36
C MET A 17 1.29 33.43 -10.72
N PHE A 18 1.01 34.34 -11.65
CA PHE A 18 1.83 34.60 -12.81
C PHE A 18 2.98 35.51 -12.38
N PHE A 19 4.20 35.25 -12.85
CA PHE A 19 5.11 36.33 -13.24
C PHE A 19 6.06 35.83 -14.33
N SER A 20 6.14 36.62 -15.40
CA SER A 20 6.97 36.41 -16.57
C SER A 20 8.42 36.85 -16.31
N ALA A 21 9.38 36.17 -16.94
CA ALA A 21 10.59 36.77 -17.51
C ALA A 21 11.37 35.74 -18.33
N SER A 22 11.62 36.06 -19.59
CA SER A 22 12.68 35.53 -20.48
C SER A 22 13.44 36.76 -21.02
N PRO A 23 14.51 36.63 -21.83
CA PRO A 23 15.71 35.77 -21.75
C PRO A 23 17.01 36.59 -21.98
N LYS A 24 18.22 36.05 -21.68
CA LYS A 24 19.50 36.56 -22.26
C LYS A 24 20.57 35.47 -22.44
N ASP A 25 20.86 35.22 -23.72
CA ASP A 25 22.06 34.84 -24.48
C ASP A 25 23.34 34.17 -23.88
N SER A 26 23.66 33.03 -24.52
CA SER A 26 24.92 32.59 -25.19
C SER A 26 26.28 32.31 -24.47
N LYS A 27 26.69 31.04 -24.63
CA LYS A 27 28.03 30.45 -25.00
C LYS A 27 29.25 30.56 -24.06
N GLU A 28 29.81 29.38 -23.68
CA GLU A 28 31.18 28.85 -23.92
C GLU A 28 31.39 27.54 -23.10
N HIS A 29 31.69 26.39 -23.71
CA HIS A 29 32.98 25.74 -24.04
C HIS A 29 33.76 25.11 -22.85
N SER A 30 33.82 23.77 -22.89
CA SER A 30 34.83 22.80 -22.38
C SER A 30 35.52 23.01 -21.02
N HIS A 31 35.43 22.01 -20.13
CA HIS A 31 36.46 20.97 -19.90
C HIS A 31 36.14 20.16 -18.61
N SER A 32 36.72 18.97 -18.53
CA SER A 32 36.49 17.86 -17.62
C SER A 32 36.77 18.11 -16.13
N LEU A 33 36.15 17.28 -15.27
CA LEU A 33 36.76 16.43 -14.22
C LEU A 33 35.81 16.27 -13.02
N LEU A 34 35.48 14.99 -12.78
CA LEU A 34 35.23 14.32 -11.50
C LEU A 34 34.60 15.15 -10.36
N ASP A 35 33.37 14.79 -9.97
CA ASP A 35 33.03 14.74 -8.54
C ASP A 35 31.84 13.82 -8.25
N ASP A 36 32.10 12.87 -7.34
CA ASP A 36 31.23 11.83 -6.82
C ASP A 36 29.89 12.34 -6.29
N LYS A 37 28.84 12.28 -7.13
CA LYS A 37 27.46 12.38 -6.63
C LYS A 37 26.95 11.02 -6.18
N LYS A 38 27.32 10.70 -4.93
CA LYS A 38 26.57 9.85 -4.01
C LYS A 38 25.08 10.13 -4.21
N GLN A 39 24.39 9.24 -4.92
CA GLN A 39 22.95 9.29 -5.12
C GLN A 39 22.28 9.20 -3.75
N LYS A 40 22.03 10.34 -3.13
CA LYS A 40 21.13 10.47 -2.00
C LYS A 40 19.74 10.21 -2.57
N LYS A 41 19.35 8.93 -2.66
CA LYS A 41 17.99 8.50 -3.02
C LYS A 41 17.06 9.29 -2.11
N ARG A 42 16.32 10.23 -2.69
CA ARG A 42 15.25 10.94 -2.00
C ARG A 42 14.31 9.87 -1.43
N PRO A 43 13.83 10.01 -0.19
CA PRO A 43 12.83 9.09 0.31
C PRO A 43 11.63 9.15 -0.65
N LYS A 44 11.16 7.99 -1.12
CA LYS A 44 10.01 7.86 -2.03
C LYS A 44 8.69 8.14 -1.29
N THR A 45 8.61 9.27 -0.57
CA THR A 45 7.51 9.59 0.35
C THR A 45 6.34 10.32 -0.30
N LEU A 46 6.38 10.56 -1.61
CA LEU A 46 5.24 11.11 -2.34
C LEU A 46 4.56 9.97 -3.10
N LEU A 47 3.57 9.34 -2.46
CA LEU A 47 2.58 8.54 -3.18
C LEU A 47 2.00 9.41 -4.29
N SER A 48 2.07 8.95 -5.53
CA SER A 48 1.49 9.70 -6.64
C SER A 48 -0.03 9.58 -6.59
N ALA A 49 -0.74 10.65 -6.98
CA ALA A 49 -2.20 10.61 -7.08
C ALA A 49 -2.66 9.50 -8.03
N GLU A 50 -1.90 9.25 -9.10
CA GLU A 50 -2.15 8.15 -10.03
C GLU A 50 -2.10 6.78 -9.33
N GLU A 51 -1.09 6.53 -8.50
CA GLU A 51 -0.95 5.27 -7.76
C GLU A 51 -2.12 5.03 -6.81
N VAL A 52 -2.61 6.08 -6.13
CA VAL A 52 -3.79 6.01 -5.27
C VAL A 52 -5.07 5.74 -6.09
N MET A 53 -5.20 6.34 -7.27
CA MET A 53 -6.34 6.09 -8.17
C MET A 53 -6.34 4.65 -8.71
N GLN A 54 -5.18 4.01 -8.84
CA GLN A 54 -5.12 2.60 -9.23
C GLN A 54 -5.66 1.68 -8.12
N TRP A 55 -5.50 2.05 -6.85
CA TRP A 55 -6.03 1.26 -5.73
C TRP A 55 -7.55 1.18 -5.71
N SER A 56 -8.26 2.22 -6.16
CA SER A 56 -9.73 2.20 -6.23
C SER A 56 -10.29 1.35 -7.37
N GLN A 57 -9.44 0.91 -8.31
CA GLN A 57 -9.87 0.11 -9.45
C GLN A 57 -10.03 -1.37 -9.10
N SER A 58 -9.20 -1.90 -8.20
CA SER A 58 -9.34 -3.28 -7.73
C SER A 58 -8.58 -3.52 -6.41
N LEU A 59 -9.04 -4.50 -5.63
CA LEU A 59 -8.38 -4.89 -4.39
C LEU A 59 -6.99 -5.45 -4.65
N GLU A 60 -6.79 -6.19 -5.74
CA GLU A 60 -5.48 -6.73 -6.13
C GLU A 60 -4.46 -5.62 -6.37
N LYS A 61 -4.85 -4.52 -7.02
CA LYS A 61 -3.98 -3.37 -7.23
C LYS A 61 -3.59 -2.68 -5.92
N LEU A 62 -4.53 -2.59 -4.97
CA LEU A 62 -4.25 -2.09 -3.62
C LEU A 62 -3.27 -3.01 -2.87
N LEU A 63 -3.52 -4.32 -2.91
CA LEU A 63 -2.74 -5.34 -2.19
C LEU A 63 -1.37 -5.63 -2.83
N ALA A 64 -1.17 -5.34 -4.10
CA ALA A 64 0.14 -5.43 -4.75
C ALA A 64 1.13 -4.36 -4.26
N ASN A 65 0.65 -3.32 -3.56
CA ASN A 65 1.46 -2.22 -3.08
C ASN A 65 1.65 -2.27 -1.56
N GLN A 66 2.88 -2.20 -1.07
CA GLN A 66 3.15 -2.24 0.37
C GLN A 66 2.49 -1.09 1.15
N THR A 67 2.43 0.11 0.56
CA THR A 67 1.75 1.25 1.19
C THR A 67 0.24 1.06 1.17
N GLY A 68 -0.30 0.51 0.07
CA GLY A 68 -1.70 0.13 -0.04
C GLY A 68 -2.11 -0.88 1.04
N GLN A 69 -1.33 -1.95 1.22
CA GLN A 69 -1.51 -2.91 2.31
C GLN A 69 -1.53 -2.24 3.69
N ASN A 70 -0.59 -1.33 3.96
CA ASN A 70 -0.51 -0.64 5.25
C ASN A 70 -1.74 0.26 5.50
N VAL A 71 -2.18 0.99 4.47
CA VAL A 71 -3.38 1.85 4.56
C VAL A 71 -4.62 0.99 4.76
N PHE A 72 -4.76 -0.10 4.00
CA PHE A 72 -5.87 -1.04 4.12
C PHE A 72 -5.90 -1.74 5.48
N GLY A 73 -4.75 -2.17 5.99
CA GLY A 73 -4.65 -2.76 7.32
C GLY A 73 -5.04 -1.79 8.44
N ARG A 74 -4.70 -0.49 8.31
CA ARG A 74 -5.18 0.54 9.24
C ARG A 74 -6.70 0.72 9.17
N PHE A 75 -7.27 0.67 7.97
CA PHE A 75 -8.72 0.72 7.77
C PHE A 75 -9.42 -0.49 8.40
N LEU A 76 -8.94 -1.72 8.15
CA LEU A 76 -9.50 -2.92 8.76
C LEU A 76 -9.39 -2.91 10.29
N LYS A 77 -8.28 -2.39 10.83
CA LYS A 77 -8.11 -2.21 12.27
C LYS A 77 -9.10 -1.23 12.88
N SER A 78 -9.48 -0.16 12.18
CA SER A 78 -10.54 0.73 12.66
C SER A 78 -11.93 0.08 12.68
N GLU A 79 -12.09 -0.98 11.89
CA GLU A 79 -13.31 -1.79 11.80
C GLU A 79 -13.18 -3.13 12.55
N PHE A 80 -12.13 -3.31 13.38
CA PHE A 80 -11.85 -4.54 14.14
C PHE A 80 -11.87 -5.82 13.29
N SER A 81 -11.29 -5.76 12.10
CA SER A 81 -11.28 -6.85 11.10
C SER A 81 -9.89 -7.05 10.48
N GLU A 82 -8.83 -6.63 11.18
CA GLU A 82 -7.45 -6.70 10.70
C GLU A 82 -6.94 -8.14 10.49
N GLU A 83 -7.55 -9.14 11.13
CA GLU A 83 -7.18 -10.54 10.97
C GLU A 83 -7.27 -11.00 9.51
N ASN A 84 -8.16 -10.42 8.72
CA ASN A 84 -8.36 -10.80 7.33
C ASN A 84 -7.15 -10.47 6.45
N ILE A 85 -6.57 -9.27 6.59
CA ILE A 85 -5.37 -8.90 5.83
C ILE A 85 -4.13 -9.60 6.37
N GLU A 86 -4.05 -9.81 7.69
CA GLU A 86 -2.94 -10.55 8.29
C GLU A 86 -2.92 -12.00 7.81
N PHE A 87 -4.07 -12.67 7.77
CA PHE A 87 -4.20 -14.01 7.21
C PHE A 87 -3.82 -14.05 5.72
N TRP A 88 -4.33 -13.10 4.92
CA TRP A 88 -4.01 -13.04 3.50
C TRP A 88 -2.50 -12.88 3.27
N LEU A 89 -1.84 -11.98 4.00
CA LEU A 89 -0.39 -11.78 3.92
C LEU A 89 0.39 -13.02 4.36
N ALA A 90 -0.07 -13.70 5.42
CA ALA A 90 0.55 -14.96 5.87
C ALA A 90 0.45 -16.05 4.80
N CYS A 91 -0.68 -16.12 4.08
CA CYS A 91 -0.87 -17.02 2.94
C CYS A 91 0.03 -16.64 1.75
N GLU A 92 0.19 -15.35 1.44
CA GLU A 92 1.10 -14.89 0.38
C GLU A 92 2.57 -15.21 0.69
N ASP A 93 2.95 -15.11 1.97
CA ASP A 93 4.27 -15.48 2.46
C ASP A 93 4.46 -17.01 2.49
N TYR A 94 3.41 -17.77 2.83
CA TYR A 94 3.40 -19.23 2.74
C TYR A 94 3.68 -19.73 1.33
N LYS A 95 3.03 -19.15 0.32
CA LYS A 95 3.24 -19.51 -1.10
C LYS A 95 4.68 -19.35 -1.59
N LYS A 96 5.48 -18.50 -0.91
CA LYS A 96 6.88 -18.22 -1.23
C LYS A 96 7.88 -18.98 -0.37
N THR A 97 7.39 -19.87 0.50
CA THR A 97 8.21 -20.58 1.49
C THR A 97 8.84 -21.84 0.91
N GLU A 98 10.09 -22.09 1.27
CA GLU A 98 10.82 -23.30 0.92
C GLU A 98 10.16 -24.56 1.49
N THR A 99 10.30 -25.69 0.80
CA THR A 99 9.58 -26.94 1.10
C THR A 99 9.74 -27.43 2.53
N ASP A 100 10.95 -27.30 3.08
CA ASP A 100 11.30 -27.81 4.41
C ASP A 100 10.60 -27.05 5.55
N LEU A 101 10.15 -25.82 5.28
CA LEU A 101 9.47 -24.97 6.25
C LEU A 101 7.96 -24.91 6.05
N LEU A 102 7.44 -25.43 4.93
CA LEU A 102 6.01 -25.36 4.60
C LEU A 102 5.14 -25.96 5.69
N HIS A 103 5.44 -27.18 6.16
CA HIS A 103 4.61 -27.83 7.17
C HIS A 103 4.45 -27.00 8.45
N ASN A 104 5.58 -26.54 9.02
CA ASN A 104 5.59 -25.72 10.22
C ASN A 104 4.84 -24.39 10.01
N LYS A 105 5.00 -23.76 8.83
CA LYS A 105 4.33 -22.50 8.52
C LYS A 105 2.82 -22.67 8.33
N ALA A 106 2.39 -23.75 7.66
CA ALA A 106 0.97 -24.10 7.54
C ALA A 106 0.34 -24.31 8.91
N GLU A 107 1.01 -25.06 9.79
CA GLU A 107 0.52 -25.30 11.16
C GLU A 107 0.39 -24.00 11.96
N ASN A 108 1.38 -23.10 11.85
CA ASN A 108 1.33 -21.79 12.51
C ASN A 108 0.17 -20.92 12.00
N ILE A 109 -0.06 -20.87 10.68
CA ILE A 109 -1.17 -20.14 10.08
C ILE A 109 -2.51 -20.73 10.52
N TYR A 110 -2.63 -22.06 10.51
CA TYR A 110 -3.84 -22.75 10.93
C TYR A 110 -4.18 -22.44 12.40
N LYS A 111 -3.22 -22.56 13.32
CA LYS A 111 -3.43 -22.27 14.75
C LYS A 111 -3.75 -20.80 15.01
N ALA A 112 -3.16 -19.89 14.24
CA ALA A 112 -3.35 -18.46 14.44
C ALA A 112 -4.68 -17.93 13.89
N PHE A 113 -5.20 -18.50 12.79
CA PHE A 113 -6.31 -17.91 12.04
C PHE A 113 -7.50 -18.87 11.77
N VAL A 114 -7.30 -20.19 11.68
CA VAL A 114 -8.33 -21.13 11.20
C VAL A 114 -8.93 -21.98 12.33
N HIS A 115 -8.09 -22.39 13.28
CA HIS A 115 -8.49 -23.20 14.42
C HIS A 115 -9.69 -22.60 15.16
N SER A 116 -10.54 -23.44 15.76
CA SER A 116 -11.76 -23.00 16.46
C SER A 116 -11.46 -21.99 17.57
N ASP A 117 -10.32 -22.16 18.24
CA ASP A 117 -9.89 -21.36 19.38
C ASP A 117 -8.82 -20.31 19.01
N ALA A 118 -8.64 -20.04 17.71
CA ALA A 118 -7.69 -19.06 17.23
C ALA A 118 -8.05 -17.65 17.72
N VAL A 119 -7.09 -16.94 18.34
CA VAL A 119 -7.29 -15.56 18.83
C VAL A 119 -7.64 -14.60 17.68
N LYS A 120 -7.13 -14.88 16.47
CA LYS A 120 -7.36 -14.11 15.25
C LYS A 120 -8.19 -14.91 14.24
N GLN A 121 -9.19 -15.64 14.73
CA GLN A 121 -10.00 -16.50 13.89
C GLN A 121 -10.67 -15.73 12.74
N ILE A 122 -10.46 -16.19 11.51
CA ILE A 122 -11.12 -15.63 10.33
C ILE A 122 -12.53 -16.22 10.13
N ASN A 123 -13.40 -15.42 9.51
CA ASN A 123 -14.75 -15.85 9.15
C ASN A 123 -14.76 -16.60 7.80
N ILE A 124 -14.71 -17.93 7.88
CA ILE A 124 -14.84 -18.84 6.73
C ILE A 124 -16.00 -19.83 6.98
N ASP A 125 -16.64 -20.27 5.90
CA ASP A 125 -17.73 -21.24 5.97
C ASP A 125 -17.26 -22.60 6.50
N PHE A 126 -18.22 -23.40 6.97
CA PHE A 126 -17.92 -24.69 7.58
C PHE A 126 -17.26 -25.69 6.62
N HIS A 127 -17.56 -25.63 5.31
CA HIS A 127 -16.97 -26.56 4.35
C HIS A 127 -15.51 -26.20 4.03
N THR A 128 -15.15 -24.92 4.14
CA THR A 128 -13.78 -24.42 3.95
C THR A 128 -12.88 -24.64 5.18
N ARG A 129 -13.46 -24.80 6.37
CA ARG A 129 -12.73 -24.95 7.65
C ARG A 129 -12.27 -26.39 7.91
#